data_AF-G4ZK01-F1
#
_entry.id   AF-G4ZK01-F1
#
_cell.length_a   1.000
_cell.length_b   1.000
_cell.length_c   1.000
_cell.angle_alpha   90.00
_cell.angle_beta   90.00
_cell.angle_gamma   90.00
#
_symmetry.space_group_name_H-M   'P 1'
#
loop_
_entity.id
_entity.type
_entity.pdbx_description
1 polymer ?
#
loop_
_entity_poly.entity_id
_entity_poly.type
_entity_poly.pdbx_seq_one_letter_code
_entity_poly.pdbx_strand_id
1 'polypeptide(L)'
;MKFSTVFTSALIAAVCLFQSMAAEEQASVHLRVHNVEQDNNGAICYKACPSGQYCPRGETACRAPTNGQCFNPATSLFINGCDSGFKCSEGKCVYA
;
A
#
# COMPACT_ATOMS: atom_id res chain seq x y z
N MET A 1 -16.51 -50.29 -42.02
CA MET A 1 -15.50 -49.22 -41.95
C MET A 1 -15.47 -48.72 -40.51
N LYS A 2 -14.36 -48.98 -39.80
CA LYS A 2 -14.14 -48.58 -38.39
C LYS A 2 -13.53 -47.18 -38.40
N PHE A 3 -14.35 -46.15 -38.27
CA PHE A 3 -13.85 -44.78 -38.11
C PHE A 3 -13.54 -44.52 -36.64
N SER A 4 -12.28 -44.83 -36.33
CA SER A 4 -11.40 -44.21 -35.34
C SER A 4 -12.04 -43.35 -34.24
N THR A 5 -12.09 -43.93 -33.05
CA THR A 5 -12.13 -43.29 -31.71
C THR A 5 -11.03 -42.24 -31.43
N VAL A 6 -10.19 -41.92 -32.42
CA VAL A 6 -9.09 -40.96 -32.31
C VAL A 6 -9.55 -39.52 -32.56
N PHE A 7 -10.66 -39.32 -33.29
CA PHE A 7 -11.14 -37.97 -33.64
C PHE A 7 -11.90 -37.28 -32.50
N THR A 8 -12.42 -38.02 -31.53
CA THR A 8 -13.16 -37.45 -30.40
C THR A 8 -12.26 -36.86 -29.32
N SER A 9 -11.05 -37.40 -29.12
CA SER A 9 -10.11 -36.88 -28.11
C SER A 9 -9.47 -35.55 -28.51
N ALA A 10 -9.26 -35.32 -29.82
CA ALA A 10 -8.66 -34.07 -30.31
C ALA A 10 -9.60 -32.87 -30.15
N LEU A 11 -10.92 -33.07 -30.25
CA LEU A 11 -11.92 -32.01 -30.08
C LEU A 11 -12.04 -31.57 -28.61
N ILE A 12 -11.91 -32.48 -27.65
CA ILE A 12 -11.97 -32.14 -26.23
C ILE A 12 -10.74 -31.32 -25.81
N ALA A 13 -9.55 -31.66 -26.31
CA ALA A 13 -8.33 -30.90 -26.03
C ALA A 13 -8.37 -29.48 -26.62
N ALA A 14 -8.97 -29.29 -27.80
CA ALA A 14 -9.14 -27.97 -28.40
C ALA A 14 -10.11 -27.09 -27.59
N VAL A 15 -11.22 -27.65 -27.09
CA VAL A 15 -12.21 -26.92 -26.28
C VAL A 15 -11.63 -26.44 -24.95
N CYS A 16 -10.75 -27.21 -24.30
CA CYS A 16 -10.10 -26.80 -23.05
C CYS A 16 -9.08 -25.67 -23.23
N LEU A 17 -8.45 -25.54 -24.41
CA LEU A 17 -7.53 -24.42 -24.70
C LEU A 17 -8.27 -23.09 -24.95
N PHE A 18 -9.53 -23.13 -25.37
CA PHE A 18 -10.38 -21.94 -25.51
C PHE A 18 -11.04 -21.49 -24.20
N GLN A 19 -10.95 -22.27 -23.12
CA GLN A 19 -11.51 -21.90 -21.80
C GLN A 19 -10.65 -20.91 -21.01
N SER A 20 -9.39 -20.67 -21.43
CA SER A 20 -8.49 -19.73 -20.74
C SER A 20 -8.93 -18.26 -20.77
N MET A 21 -10.03 -17.90 -21.46
CA MET A 21 -10.53 -16.51 -21.48
C MET A 21 -11.76 -16.26 -20.58
N ALA A 22 -12.28 -17.29 -19.88
CA ALA A 22 -13.48 -17.14 -19.03
C ALA A 22 -13.19 -17.09 -17.52
N ALA A 23 -11.92 -17.25 -17.13
CA ALA A 23 -11.49 -17.16 -15.73
C ALA A 23 -10.48 -16.02 -15.53
N GLU A 24 -10.65 -14.90 -16.23
CA GLU A 24 -10.27 -13.61 -15.67
C GLU A 24 -11.47 -13.11 -14.88
N GLU A 25 -11.77 -13.79 -13.77
CA GLU A 25 -12.47 -13.09 -12.69
C GLU A 25 -11.50 -12.00 -12.29
N GLN A 26 -11.75 -10.81 -12.84
CA GLN A 26 -11.06 -9.59 -12.49
C GLN A 26 -11.17 -9.50 -10.98
N ALA A 27 -10.13 -9.95 -10.28
CA ALA A 27 -9.89 -9.66 -8.89
C ALA A 27 -9.58 -8.16 -8.85
N SER A 28 -10.60 -7.34 -9.11
CA SER A 28 -10.54 -5.93 -8.87
C SER A 28 -10.44 -5.82 -7.36
N VAL A 29 -9.21 -5.67 -6.88
CA VAL A 29 -8.97 -5.29 -5.50
C VAL A 29 -9.65 -3.94 -5.35
N HIS A 30 -10.85 -3.94 -4.78
CA HIS A 30 -11.55 -2.71 -4.43
C HIS A 30 -10.80 -2.09 -3.26
N LEU A 31 -9.71 -1.39 -3.60
CA LEU A 31 -8.98 -0.58 -2.65
C LEU A 31 -9.94 0.56 -2.28
N ARG A 32 -10.61 0.43 -1.13
CA ARG A 32 -11.22 1.59 -0.47
C ARG A 32 -10.08 2.50 -0.02
N VAL A 33 -9.52 3.22 -0.98
CA VAL A 33 -8.85 4.48 -0.68
C VAL A 33 -9.98 5.37 -0.23
N HIS A 34 -10.14 5.49 1.07
CA HIS A 34 -10.85 6.64 1.58
C HIS A 34 -10.11 7.84 0.99
N ASN A 35 -10.72 8.55 0.05
CA ASN A 35 -10.38 9.94 -0.21
C ASN A 35 -10.72 10.69 1.08
N VAL A 36 -9.90 10.49 2.11
CA VAL A 36 -10.00 11.23 3.36
C VAL A 36 -9.60 12.63 2.94
N GLU A 37 -10.59 13.51 2.75
CA GLU A 37 -10.33 14.93 2.84
C GLU A 37 -9.49 15.12 4.10
N GLN A 38 -8.27 15.63 3.93
CA GLN A 38 -7.34 15.77 5.04
C GLN A 38 -7.94 16.75 6.04
N ASP A 39 -8.56 16.20 7.06
CA ASP A 39 -9.20 16.92 8.13
C ASP A 39 -8.30 16.91 9.37
N ASN A 40 -8.33 18.01 10.14
CA ASN A 40 -7.46 18.17 11.29
C ASN A 40 -7.91 17.33 12.51
N ASN A 41 -8.98 16.53 12.41
CA ASN A 41 -9.47 15.69 13.51
C ASN A 41 -8.73 14.35 13.66
N GLY A 42 -7.40 14.37 13.51
CA GLY A 42 -6.58 13.17 13.69
C GLY A 42 -6.62 12.18 12.52
N ALA A 43 -7.02 12.64 11.33
CA ALA A 43 -6.83 11.87 10.10
C ALA A 43 -5.35 11.70 9.78
N ILE A 44 -4.97 10.56 9.20
CA ILE A 44 -3.61 10.34 8.70
C ILE A 44 -3.34 11.35 7.57
N CYS A 45 -2.18 12.01 7.62
CA CYS A 45 -1.74 12.80 6.48
C CYS A 45 -1.01 11.92 5.46
N TYR A 46 -1.50 11.91 4.22
CA TYR A 46 -0.94 11.09 3.13
C TYR A 46 -0.01 11.86 2.18
N LYS A 47 0.40 13.09 2.53
CA LYS A 47 1.26 13.89 1.66
C LYS A 47 2.67 13.32 1.59
N ALA A 48 3.17 13.14 0.37
CA ALA A 48 4.59 12.94 0.13
C ALA A 48 5.34 14.23 0.47
N CYS A 49 6.31 14.14 1.37
CA CYS A 49 7.09 15.28 1.83
C CYS A 49 8.53 15.23 1.31
N PRO A 50 9.18 16.40 1.11
CA PRO A 50 10.61 16.46 0.88
C PRO A 50 11.40 15.79 2.01
N SER A 51 12.64 15.37 1.72
CA SER A 51 13.53 14.80 2.73
C SER A 51 13.68 15.72 3.95
N GLY A 52 13.60 15.13 5.15
CA GLY A 52 13.64 15.86 6.42
C GLY A 52 12.33 16.54 6.82
N GLN A 53 11.29 16.46 6.00
CA GLN A 53 9.94 16.89 6.34
C GLN A 53 8.99 15.70 6.40
N TYR A 54 7.98 15.82 7.25
CA TYR A 54 6.97 14.80 7.46
C TYR A 54 5.61 15.46 7.59
N CYS A 55 4.57 14.69 7.27
CA CYS A 55 3.21 15.14 7.43
C CYS A 55 2.58 14.34 8.57
N PRO A 56 2.48 14.93 9.78
CA PRO A 56 1.92 14.23 10.91
C PRO A 56 0.40 14.13 10.78
N ARG A 57 -0.14 13.09 11.40
CA ARG A 57 -1.58 12.89 11.61
C ARG A 57 -2.18 14.15 12.25
N GLY A 58 -3.33 14.58 11.75
CA GLY A 58 -4.01 15.80 12.19
C GLY A 58 -3.48 17.08 11.57
N GLU A 59 -2.47 17.01 10.69
CA GLU A 59 -2.01 18.16 9.91
C GLU A 59 -2.26 17.95 8.40
N THR A 60 -2.27 19.06 7.66
CA THR A 60 -2.51 19.09 6.21
C THR A 60 -1.28 19.49 5.40
N ALA A 61 -0.15 19.75 6.04
CA ALA A 61 1.06 20.24 5.41
C ALA A 61 2.30 19.48 5.91
N CYS A 62 3.29 19.36 5.03
CA CYS A 62 4.61 18.88 5.40
C CYS A 62 5.32 19.94 6.22
N ARG A 63 6.00 19.52 7.29
CA ARG A 63 6.93 20.36 8.02
C ARG A 63 8.09 19.55 8.58
N ALA A 64 9.18 20.23 8.89
CA ALA A 64 10.28 19.64 9.63
C ALA A 64 9.91 19.51 11.12
N PRO A 65 10.48 18.52 11.84
CA PRO A 65 10.44 18.50 13.30
C PRO A 65 11.15 19.73 13.88
N THR A 66 10.67 20.24 15.00
CA THR A 66 11.27 21.38 15.72
C THR A 66 11.64 20.99 17.15
N ASN A 67 12.61 21.68 17.76
CA ASN A 67 12.89 21.58 19.21
C ASN A 67 13.05 20.15 19.76
N GLY A 68 13.93 19.34 19.16
CA GLY A 68 14.19 17.96 19.62
C GLY A 68 13.08 16.96 19.27
N GLN A 69 12.06 17.38 18.53
CA GLN A 69 11.07 16.47 17.96
C GLN A 69 11.71 15.50 16.97
N CYS A 70 11.11 14.33 16.86
CA CYS A 70 11.40 13.35 15.85
C CYS A 70 10.10 12.73 15.35
N PHE A 71 10.01 12.46 14.05
CA PHE A 71 8.82 11.85 13.46
C PHE A 71 8.78 10.37 13.77
N ASN A 72 7.73 9.93 14.47
CA ASN A 72 7.45 8.52 14.73
C ASN A 72 6.56 7.97 13.60
N PRO A 73 7.10 7.08 12.72
CA PRO A 73 6.32 6.53 11.62
C PRO A 73 5.19 5.61 12.07
N ALA A 74 5.26 5.02 13.26
CA ALA A 74 4.22 4.11 13.78
C ALA A 74 2.96 4.87 14.21
N THR A 75 3.12 6.05 14.81
CA THR A 75 2.00 6.91 15.24
C THR A 75 1.68 8.00 14.23
N SER A 76 2.58 8.24 13.27
CA SER A 76 2.55 9.39 12.36
C SER A 76 2.51 10.73 13.09
N LEU A 77 3.23 10.86 14.20
CA LEU A 77 3.30 12.09 15.00
C LEU A 77 4.74 12.51 15.26
N PHE A 78 4.93 13.80 15.52
CA PHE A 78 6.18 14.28 16.10
C PHE A 78 6.18 14.04 17.61
N ILE A 79 7.22 13.39 18.12
CA ILE A 79 7.41 13.07 19.54
C ILE A 79 8.76 13.62 20.02
N ASN A 80 8.86 13.93 21.31
CA ASN A 80 10.11 14.42 21.90
C ASN A 80 10.99 13.23 22.28
N GLY A 81 11.94 12.89 21.42
CA GLY A 81 12.75 11.69 21.54
C GLY A 81 12.03 10.42 21.05
N CYS A 82 12.81 9.43 20.62
CA CYS A 82 12.29 8.17 20.12
C CYS A 82 12.17 7.14 21.25
N ASP A 83 11.27 6.18 21.08
CA ASP A 83 11.11 5.05 22.00
C ASP A 83 12.40 4.21 22.11
N SER A 84 12.52 3.44 23.19
CA SER A 84 13.69 2.58 23.41
C SER A 84 13.95 1.64 22.23
N GLY A 85 15.22 1.53 21.82
CA GLY A 85 15.63 0.77 20.64
C GLY A 85 15.59 1.58 19.33
N PHE A 86 15.19 2.85 19.38
CA PHE A 86 15.21 3.76 18.25
C PHE A 86 16.03 5.01 18.55
N LYS A 87 16.61 5.60 17.52
CA LYS A 87 17.31 6.89 17.56
C LYS A 87 16.70 7.86 16.56
N CYS A 88 16.82 9.15 16.84
CA CYS A 88 16.41 10.17 15.88
C CYS A 88 17.51 10.37 14.84
N SER A 89 17.22 10.08 13.58
CA SER A 89 18.11 10.31 12.45
C SER A 89 17.35 11.05 11.36
N GLU A 90 17.93 12.15 10.87
CA GLU A 90 17.29 13.01 9.85
C GLU A 90 15.87 13.49 10.23
N GLY A 91 15.58 13.62 11.53
CA GLY A 91 14.27 14.01 12.02
C GLY A 91 13.22 12.89 12.04
N LYS A 92 13.61 11.63 11.83
CA LYS A 92 12.74 10.44 11.93
C LYS A 92 13.29 9.41 12.91
N CYS A 93 12.38 8.77 13.66
CA CYS A 93 12.72 7.63 14.49
C CYS A 93 13.05 6.43 13.62
N VAL A 94 14.29 5.96 13.74
CA VAL A 94 14.83 4.79 13.05
C VAL A 94 15.42 3.82 14.08
N TYR A 95 15.46 2.53 13.76
CA TYR A 95 16.06 1.53 14.65
C TYR A 95 17.54 1.89 14.94
N ALA A 96 17.94 1.74 16.20
CA ALA A 96 19.21 2.23 16.71
C ALA A 96 20.42 1.39 16.26
#